data_AF-A0A239EJ82-F1
#
_entry.id   AF-A0A239EJ82-F1
#
_cell.length_a   1.000
_cell.length_b   1.000
_cell.length_c   1.000
_cell.angle_alpha   90.00
_cell.angle_beta   90.00
_cell.angle_gamma   90.00
#
_symmetry.space_group_name_H-M   'P 1'
#
loop_
_entity.id
_entity.type
_entity.pdbx_description
1 polymer ?
#
loop_
_entity_poly.entity_id
_entity_poly.type
_entity_poly.pdbx_seq_one_letter_code
_entity_poly.pdbx_strand_id
1 'polypeptide(L)'
;MYIAIPPWSICDSCARLRWLPDPDWKQDDPRDSTDDGATYFCEAFPDEIPDDIRYSGFDHRHPYPTDGGVRHELAPGKADVLAGFERDNTVDVRTRDVTTSAQAWMRKMGTLRARRLELARTLLDAGHLTIPVRNDGTPVIWIFDDYRMLAVSTTGSFRLDSIESDDSRGWRSNSLEKLAADIPGDVLLYVDKRGPLLPVRALHSFNISLFRMVRDGCPNAQLREEFAGSLAYQPEGERAVFTSLLALEASRGITAAWRPVHGGQVLAEGEVVIDPGYEHEVRLVP
;
A
#
# COMPACT_ATOMS: atom_id res chain seq x y z
N MET A 1 -7.94 -21.80 -25.22
CA MET A 1 -8.22 -21.73 -23.77
C MET A 1 -6.92 -21.27 -23.13
N TYR A 2 -6.77 -19.97 -22.89
CA TYR A 2 -5.57 -19.44 -22.24
C TYR A 2 -5.69 -19.78 -20.76
N ILE A 3 -4.81 -20.65 -20.26
CA ILE A 3 -4.73 -20.92 -18.83
C ILE A 3 -4.03 -19.70 -18.23
N ALA A 4 -4.82 -18.77 -17.70
CA ALA A 4 -4.30 -17.75 -16.78
C ALA A 4 -3.84 -18.50 -15.53
N ILE A 5 -2.54 -18.73 -15.43
CA ILE A 5 -1.90 -19.38 -14.30
C ILE A 5 -1.52 -18.27 -13.32
N PRO A 6 -2.26 -18.07 -12.20
CA PRO A 6 -1.75 -17.21 -11.12
C PRO A 6 -0.41 -17.80 -10.66
N PRO A 7 0.60 -17.02 -10.26
CA PRO A 7 1.94 -17.57 -10.03
C PRO A 7 1.84 -18.76 -9.06
N TRP A 8 2.15 -19.99 -9.51
CA TRP A 8 1.83 -21.26 -8.81
C TRP A 8 2.60 -21.50 -7.51
N SER A 9 2.92 -20.45 -6.76
CA SER A 9 3.68 -20.58 -5.53
C SER A 9 4.98 -21.36 -5.74
N ILE A 10 5.57 -21.22 -6.93
CA ILE A 10 6.78 -21.94 -7.33
C ILE A 10 7.93 -21.50 -6.43
N CYS A 11 7.98 -20.20 -6.16
CA CYS A 11 8.97 -19.57 -5.31
C CYS A 11 8.44 -19.42 -3.87
N ASP A 12 9.31 -19.42 -2.85
CA ASP A 12 8.87 -19.29 -1.44
C ASP A 12 8.06 -18.00 -1.14
N SER A 13 8.38 -16.87 -1.80
CA SER A 13 7.51 -15.68 -1.72
C SER A 13 6.15 -15.89 -2.35
N CYS A 14 6.16 -16.59 -3.47
CA CYS A 14 4.97 -16.94 -4.22
C CYS A 14 4.13 -17.96 -3.40
N ALA A 15 4.74 -18.74 -2.51
CA ALA A 15 4.02 -19.62 -1.59
C ALA A 15 3.28 -18.87 -0.49
N ARG A 16 3.62 -17.60 -0.27
CA ARG A 16 2.90 -16.67 0.61
C ARG A 16 2.10 -15.63 -0.17
N LEU A 17 1.72 -15.96 -1.41
CA LEU A 17 0.85 -15.11 -2.19
C LEU A 17 -0.39 -14.81 -1.39
N ARG A 18 -0.73 -13.54 -1.36
CA ARG A 18 -1.98 -13.10 -0.80
C ARG A 18 -2.87 -12.65 -1.93
N TRP A 19 -4.11 -13.11 -1.90
CA TRP A 19 -5.18 -12.72 -2.79
C TRP A 19 -6.07 -11.70 -2.09
N LEU A 20 -6.45 -10.65 -2.81
CA LEU A 20 -7.42 -9.66 -2.33
C LEU A 20 -8.47 -9.37 -3.40
N PRO A 21 -9.75 -9.23 -3.02
CA PRO A 21 -10.71 -8.59 -3.90
C PRO A 21 -10.29 -7.14 -4.12
N ASP A 22 -10.34 -6.69 -5.37
CA ASP A 22 -10.15 -5.29 -5.71
C ASP A 22 -11.47 -4.53 -5.51
N PRO A 23 -11.57 -3.61 -4.53
CA PRO A 23 -12.81 -2.88 -4.29
C PRO A 23 -13.20 -1.93 -5.41
N ASP A 24 -12.27 -1.58 -6.30
CA ASP A 24 -12.55 -0.75 -7.48
C ASP A 24 -12.95 -1.57 -8.70
N TRP A 25 -12.90 -2.90 -8.62
CA TRP A 25 -13.26 -3.74 -9.74
C TRP A 25 -14.74 -3.64 -10.06
N LYS A 26 -15.01 -3.50 -11.37
CA LYS A 26 -16.35 -3.44 -11.93
C LYS A 26 -16.50 -4.57 -12.92
N GLN A 27 -17.41 -5.50 -12.65
CA GLN A 27 -17.64 -6.65 -13.51
C GLN A 27 -18.02 -6.26 -14.95
N ASP A 28 -18.70 -5.13 -15.11
CA ASP A 28 -19.15 -4.57 -16.38
C ASP A 28 -18.12 -3.66 -17.07
N ASP A 29 -17.01 -3.34 -16.40
CA ASP A 29 -15.95 -2.45 -16.88
C ASP A 29 -14.57 -2.93 -16.40
N PRO A 30 -14.12 -4.14 -16.83
CA PRO A 30 -12.82 -4.66 -16.45
C PRO A 30 -11.70 -3.85 -17.10
N ARG A 31 -10.61 -3.59 -16.37
CA ARG A 31 -9.49 -2.77 -16.85
C ARG A 31 -8.78 -3.39 -18.05
N ASP A 32 -8.76 -4.71 -18.12
CA ASP A 32 -8.23 -5.50 -19.23
C ASP A 32 -8.83 -6.92 -19.24
N SER A 33 -8.45 -7.74 -20.23
CA SER A 33 -8.96 -9.11 -20.40
C SER A 33 -8.55 -10.10 -19.31
N THR A 34 -7.61 -9.72 -18.44
CA THR A 34 -7.08 -10.52 -17.34
C THR A 34 -7.50 -9.98 -15.97
N ASP A 35 -8.33 -8.93 -15.93
CA ASP A 35 -8.86 -8.34 -14.71
C ASP A 35 -9.98 -9.21 -14.12
N ASP A 36 -9.58 -10.15 -13.27
CA ASP A 36 -10.44 -11.09 -12.54
C ASP A 36 -11.04 -10.49 -11.26
N GLY A 37 -10.86 -9.19 -11.04
CA GLY A 37 -11.29 -8.50 -9.83
C GLY A 37 -10.45 -8.82 -8.60
N ALA A 38 -9.24 -9.35 -8.82
CA ALA A 38 -8.32 -9.70 -7.77
C ALA A 38 -6.94 -9.08 -7.92
N THR A 39 -6.40 -8.65 -6.78
CA THR A 39 -5.04 -8.15 -6.62
C THR A 39 -4.21 -9.19 -5.87
N TYR A 40 -3.11 -9.62 -6.47
CA TYR A 40 -2.16 -10.56 -5.88
C TYR A 40 -0.90 -9.82 -5.47
N PHE A 41 -0.36 -10.11 -4.29
CA PHE A 41 0.83 -9.45 -3.74
C PHE A 41 1.65 -10.44 -2.93
N CYS A 42 2.92 -10.13 -2.76
CA CYS A 42 3.88 -10.91 -1.97
C CYS A 42 4.85 -9.96 -1.25
N GLU A 43 5.89 -10.51 -0.61
CA GLU A 43 6.88 -9.70 0.10
C GLU A 43 7.66 -8.77 -0.85
N ALA A 44 8.03 -9.25 -2.05
CA ALA A 44 8.74 -8.46 -3.05
C ALA A 44 7.85 -7.38 -3.69
N PHE A 45 6.55 -7.67 -3.85
CA PHE A 45 5.58 -6.77 -4.45
C PHE A 45 4.41 -6.56 -3.50
N PRO A 46 4.55 -5.69 -2.49
CA PRO A 46 3.58 -5.54 -1.40
C PRO A 46 2.24 -4.95 -1.85
N ASP A 47 2.19 -4.33 -3.03
CA ASP A 47 1.01 -3.63 -3.54
C ASP A 47 0.28 -4.41 -4.64
N GLU A 48 1.02 -4.98 -5.60
CA GLU A 48 0.50 -5.81 -6.69
C GLU A 48 1.66 -6.48 -7.45
N ILE A 49 1.54 -7.76 -7.83
CA ILE A 49 2.54 -8.43 -8.65
C ILE A 49 2.47 -7.95 -10.11
N PRO A 50 3.60 -7.61 -10.74
CA PRO A 50 3.64 -7.24 -12.16
C PRO A 50 3.08 -8.31 -13.11
N ASP A 51 2.38 -7.88 -14.16
CA ASP A 51 1.83 -8.77 -15.19
C ASP A 51 2.89 -9.58 -15.92
N ASP A 52 4.12 -9.07 -15.96
CA ASP A 52 5.28 -9.82 -16.46
C ASP A 52 5.41 -11.18 -15.78
N ILE A 53 5.25 -11.18 -14.46
CA ILE A 53 5.39 -12.33 -13.57
C ILE A 53 4.05 -13.07 -13.48
N ARG A 54 2.94 -12.34 -13.35
CA ARG A 54 1.60 -12.94 -13.13
C ARG A 54 1.07 -13.64 -14.37
N TYR A 55 1.25 -13.06 -15.56
CA TYR A 55 0.56 -13.50 -16.78
C TYR A 55 1.49 -13.79 -17.95
N SER A 56 2.63 -13.10 -18.01
CA SER A 56 3.47 -13.11 -19.19
C SER A 56 4.68 -14.05 -19.06
N GLY A 57 4.76 -14.86 -18.00
CA GLY A 57 5.73 -15.94 -17.88
C GLY A 57 7.17 -15.51 -17.60
N PHE A 58 7.40 -14.30 -17.08
CA PHE A 58 8.72 -13.92 -16.58
C PHE A 58 9.08 -14.76 -15.36
N ASP A 59 10.30 -15.28 -15.36
CA ASP A 59 10.77 -16.17 -14.30
C ASP A 59 11.44 -15.34 -13.20
N HIS A 60 10.70 -15.10 -12.12
CA HIS A 60 11.13 -14.27 -10.99
C HIS A 60 12.27 -14.88 -10.13
N ARG A 61 12.88 -15.98 -10.57
CA ARG A 61 14.21 -16.40 -10.09
C ARG A 61 15.31 -15.50 -10.67
N HIS A 62 15.04 -14.81 -11.77
CA HIS A 62 15.86 -13.75 -12.31
C HIS A 62 15.48 -12.41 -11.68
N PRO A 63 16.44 -11.48 -11.54
CA PRO A 63 16.17 -10.16 -10.97
C PRO A 63 15.06 -9.43 -11.72
N TYR A 64 14.10 -8.90 -10.99
CA TYR A 64 13.09 -8.00 -11.52
C TYR A 64 13.30 -6.59 -10.96
N PRO A 65 13.17 -5.52 -11.76
CA PRO A 65 13.30 -4.17 -11.22
C PRO A 65 12.34 -3.97 -10.05
N THR A 66 12.84 -3.46 -8.91
CA THR A 66 12.07 -3.17 -7.68
C THR A 66 11.63 -4.36 -6.82
N ASP A 67 12.09 -5.57 -7.12
CA ASP A 67 11.86 -6.76 -6.27
C ASP A 67 12.61 -6.74 -4.93
N GLY A 68 13.30 -5.64 -4.60
CA GLY A 68 14.11 -5.50 -3.39
C GLY A 68 15.37 -6.38 -3.36
N GLY A 69 15.75 -6.96 -4.50
CA GLY A 69 16.81 -7.98 -4.58
C GLY A 69 16.40 -9.30 -3.92
N VAL A 70 15.11 -9.49 -3.64
CA VAL A 70 14.62 -10.66 -2.95
C VAL A 70 14.60 -11.84 -3.92
N ARG A 71 15.62 -12.71 -3.79
CA ARG A 71 15.73 -13.94 -4.59
C ARG A 71 15.10 -15.09 -3.85
N HIS A 72 14.21 -15.81 -4.52
CA HIS A 72 13.45 -16.88 -3.89
C HIS A 72 13.93 -18.25 -4.34
N GLU A 73 14.12 -19.13 -3.36
CA GLU A 73 14.34 -20.53 -3.59
C GLU A 73 13.06 -21.20 -4.10
N LEU A 74 13.23 -22.31 -4.81
CA LEU A 74 12.12 -23.18 -5.20
C LEU A 74 11.51 -23.74 -3.92
N ALA A 75 10.21 -23.54 -3.73
CA ALA A 75 9.53 -24.06 -2.56
C ALA A 75 9.57 -25.60 -2.53
N PRO A 76 9.70 -26.24 -1.35
CA PRO A 76 9.72 -27.69 -1.23
C PRO A 76 8.53 -28.35 -1.93
N GLY A 77 8.81 -29.37 -2.77
CA GLY A 77 7.77 -30.10 -3.51
C GLY A 77 7.24 -29.43 -4.78
N LYS A 78 7.81 -28.30 -5.22
CA LYS A 78 7.38 -27.58 -6.44
C LYS A 78 8.18 -27.91 -7.70
N ALA A 79 9.04 -28.94 -7.68
CA ALA A 79 9.88 -29.31 -8.82
C ALA A 79 9.07 -29.63 -10.09
N ASP A 80 7.99 -30.40 -9.97
CA ASP A 80 7.13 -30.75 -11.12
C ASP A 80 6.41 -29.54 -11.70
N VAL A 81 5.98 -28.62 -10.82
CA VAL A 81 5.37 -27.35 -11.23
C VAL A 81 6.37 -26.50 -12.01
N LEU A 82 7.60 -26.37 -11.50
CA LEU A 82 8.66 -25.65 -12.17
C LEU A 82 8.94 -26.26 -13.56
N ALA A 83 9.04 -27.59 -13.64
CA ALA A 83 9.27 -28.28 -14.90
C ALA A 83 8.10 -28.10 -15.91
N GLY A 84 6.87 -27.92 -15.44
CA GLY A 84 5.74 -27.52 -16.28
C GLY A 84 5.90 -26.09 -16.79
N PHE A 85 6.15 -25.14 -15.89
CA PHE A 85 6.37 -23.73 -16.23
C PHE A 85 7.50 -23.54 -17.26
N GLU A 86 8.65 -24.20 -17.07
CA GLU A 86 9.81 -24.11 -17.98
C GLU A 86 9.57 -24.76 -19.35
N ARG A 87 8.63 -25.71 -19.43
CA ARG A 87 8.20 -26.34 -20.68
C ARG A 87 7.26 -25.44 -21.45
N ASP A 88 6.34 -24.77 -20.76
CA ASP A 88 5.32 -23.91 -21.35
C ASP A 88 5.87 -22.52 -21.70
N ASN A 89 6.95 -22.08 -21.03
CA ASN A 89 7.60 -20.80 -21.26
C ASN A 89 9.04 -20.98 -21.73
N THR A 90 9.32 -20.57 -22.97
CA THR A 90 10.68 -20.64 -23.55
C THR A 90 11.67 -19.82 -22.72
N VAL A 91 12.97 -20.13 -22.86
CA VAL A 91 14.03 -19.37 -22.19
C VAL A 91 13.92 -17.88 -22.53
N ASP A 92 13.70 -17.54 -23.81
CA ASP A 92 13.55 -16.15 -24.26
C ASP A 92 12.39 -15.42 -23.56
N VAL A 93 11.26 -16.10 -23.31
CA VAL A 93 10.13 -15.52 -22.56
C VAL A 93 10.51 -15.32 -21.09
N ARG A 94 11.13 -16.33 -20.47
CA ARG A 94 11.46 -16.36 -19.04
C ARG A 94 12.53 -15.34 -18.66
N THR A 95 13.45 -15.02 -19.57
CA THR A 95 14.60 -14.14 -19.33
C THR A 95 14.56 -12.85 -20.15
N ARG A 96 13.42 -12.50 -20.73
CA ARG A 96 13.29 -11.28 -21.55
C ARG A 96 13.63 -10.03 -20.75
N ASP A 97 14.03 -8.98 -21.47
CA ASP A 97 14.12 -7.64 -20.88
C ASP A 97 12.73 -7.11 -20.51
N VAL A 98 12.54 -6.82 -19.23
CA VAL A 98 11.30 -6.30 -18.64
C VAL A 98 11.42 -4.83 -18.24
N THR A 99 12.50 -4.13 -18.63
CA THR A 99 12.76 -2.75 -18.18
C THR A 99 11.59 -1.82 -18.48
N THR A 100 11.05 -1.85 -19.70
CA THR A 100 9.96 -0.97 -20.13
C THR A 100 8.64 -1.29 -19.41
N SER A 101 8.30 -2.57 -19.28
CA SER A 101 7.06 -3.01 -18.60
C SER A 101 7.14 -2.78 -17.09
N ALA A 102 8.30 -3.00 -16.48
CA ALA A 102 8.54 -2.66 -15.08
C ALA A 102 8.40 -1.15 -14.83
N GLN A 103 8.88 -0.30 -15.73
CA GLN A 103 8.65 1.15 -15.64
C GLN A 103 7.17 1.53 -15.74
N ALA A 104 6.40 0.86 -16.59
CA ALA A 104 4.96 1.06 -16.67
C ALA A 104 4.25 0.63 -15.37
N TRP A 105 4.63 -0.52 -14.82
CA TRP A 105 4.13 -1.01 -13.55
C TRP A 105 4.48 -0.07 -12.39
N MET A 106 5.71 0.46 -12.32
CA MET A 106 6.09 1.44 -11.30
C MET A 106 5.22 2.70 -11.35
N ARG A 107 4.88 3.20 -12.54
CA ARG A 107 3.95 4.33 -12.69
C ARG A 107 2.54 3.97 -12.20
N LYS A 108 2.04 2.77 -12.52
CA LYS A 108 0.76 2.25 -12.01
C LYS A 108 0.77 2.22 -10.47
N MET A 109 1.85 1.74 -9.86
CA MET A 109 1.99 1.70 -8.40
C MET A 109 2.04 3.08 -7.77
N GLY A 110 2.73 4.05 -8.39
CA GLY A 110 2.70 5.45 -7.99
C GLY A 110 1.26 6.01 -7.97
N THR A 111 0.48 5.74 -9.01
CA THR A 111 -0.95 6.11 -9.05
C THR A 111 -1.76 5.43 -7.94
N LEU A 112 -1.56 4.14 -7.69
CA LEU A 112 -2.23 3.41 -6.61
C LEU A 112 -1.90 4.01 -5.24
N ARG A 113 -0.63 4.35 -4.98
CA ARG A 113 -0.19 4.98 -3.73
C ARG A 113 -0.74 6.39 -3.56
N ALA A 114 -0.81 7.18 -4.63
CA ALA A 114 -1.48 8.48 -4.61
C ALA A 114 -2.98 8.36 -4.25
N ARG A 115 -3.68 7.37 -4.81
CA ARG A 115 -5.09 7.10 -4.46
C ARG A 115 -5.26 6.67 -3.00
N ARG A 116 -4.33 5.86 -2.46
CA ARG A 116 -4.33 5.48 -1.04
C ARG A 116 -4.03 6.66 -0.11
N LEU A 117 -3.14 7.56 -0.51
CA LEU A 117 -2.87 8.81 0.22
C LEU A 117 -4.15 9.66 0.27
N GLU A 118 -4.85 9.79 -0.85
CA GLU A 118 -6.13 10.52 -0.90
C GLU A 118 -7.22 9.87 -0.05
N LEU A 119 -7.27 8.54 -0.02
CA LEU A 119 -8.17 7.82 0.88
C LEU A 119 -7.82 8.08 2.36
N ALA A 120 -6.54 8.06 2.73
CA ALA A 120 -6.11 8.39 4.08
C ALA A 120 -6.47 9.84 4.47
N ARG A 121 -6.38 10.79 3.53
CA ARG A 121 -6.85 12.18 3.72
C ARG A 121 -8.35 12.23 3.99
N THR A 122 -9.14 11.55 3.16
CA THR A 122 -10.59 11.48 3.32
C THR A 122 -10.98 10.90 4.69
N LEU A 123 -10.28 9.87 5.16
CA LEU A 123 -10.50 9.30 6.49
C LEU A 123 -10.13 10.26 7.62
N LEU A 124 -9.10 11.09 7.43
CA LEU A 124 -8.67 12.10 8.40
C LEU A 124 -9.71 13.21 8.57
N ASP A 125 -10.40 13.56 7.48
CA ASP A 125 -11.44 14.60 7.42
C ASP A 125 -12.86 14.10 7.69
N ALA A 126 -13.03 12.79 7.82
CA ALA A 126 -14.32 12.21 8.09
C ALA A 126 -14.86 12.72 9.45
N GLY A 127 -15.92 13.52 9.41
CA GLY A 127 -16.60 14.01 10.62
C GLY A 127 -17.09 12.87 11.53
N HIS A 128 -17.30 11.70 10.95
CA HIS A 128 -17.52 10.45 11.66
C HIS A 128 -16.77 9.32 10.97
N LEU A 129 -15.79 8.73 11.64
CA LEU A 129 -15.16 7.47 11.25
C LEU A 129 -15.64 6.39 12.20
N THR A 130 -16.18 5.29 11.68
CA THR A 130 -16.69 4.19 12.49
C THR A 130 -16.15 2.83 12.03
N ILE A 131 -16.04 1.92 12.97
CA ILE A 131 -15.64 0.52 12.73
C ILE A 131 -16.58 -0.45 13.43
N PRO A 132 -16.76 -1.68 12.90
CA PRO A 132 -17.51 -2.73 13.59
C PRO A 132 -16.75 -3.23 14.82
N VAL A 133 -17.49 -3.52 15.89
CA VAL A 133 -16.93 -4.03 17.15
C VAL A 133 -17.68 -5.26 17.67
N ARG A 134 -16.94 -6.12 18.39
CA ARG A 134 -17.47 -7.27 19.12
C ARG A 134 -18.07 -6.84 20.47
N ASN A 135 -18.65 -7.80 21.18
CA ASN A 135 -19.22 -7.61 22.53
C ASN A 135 -18.24 -7.03 23.56
N ASP A 136 -16.97 -7.39 23.46
CA ASP A 136 -15.89 -6.93 24.33
C ASP A 136 -15.33 -5.55 23.92
N GLY A 137 -15.87 -4.94 22.86
CA GLY A 137 -15.41 -3.68 22.30
C GLY A 137 -14.19 -3.79 21.38
N THR A 138 -13.70 -4.99 21.09
CA THR A 138 -12.59 -5.19 20.15
C THR A 138 -13.05 -5.00 18.70
N PRO A 139 -12.19 -4.47 17.79
CA PRO A 139 -12.49 -4.35 16.37
C PRO A 139 -12.81 -5.70 15.72
N VAL A 140 -13.87 -5.77 14.92
CA VAL A 140 -14.17 -6.95 14.08
C VAL A 140 -13.22 -6.95 12.89
N ILE A 141 -12.07 -7.59 13.06
CA ILE A 141 -11.16 -7.92 11.97
C ILE A 141 -11.63 -9.24 11.38
N TRP A 142 -12.03 -9.21 10.11
CA TRP A 142 -12.34 -10.42 9.36
C TRP A 142 -11.07 -11.07 8.85
N ILE A 143 -11.05 -12.39 8.96
CA ILE A 143 -9.91 -13.23 8.57
C ILE A 143 -10.39 -14.07 7.40
N PHE A 144 -9.73 -13.89 6.27
CA PHE A 144 -9.84 -14.72 5.08
C PHE A 144 -8.58 -15.57 4.97
N ASP A 145 -8.58 -16.55 4.06
CA ASP A 145 -7.46 -17.48 3.88
C ASP A 145 -6.13 -16.73 3.67
N ASP A 146 -6.17 -15.64 2.90
CA ASP A 146 -4.97 -14.92 2.46
C ASP A 146 -4.79 -13.52 3.05
N TYR A 147 -5.79 -12.98 3.73
CA TYR A 147 -5.75 -11.61 4.20
C TYR A 147 -6.66 -11.34 5.39
N ARG A 148 -6.39 -10.20 6.04
CA ARG A 148 -7.18 -9.69 7.16
C ARG A 148 -7.70 -8.31 6.80
N MET A 149 -8.96 -8.07 7.10
CA MET A 149 -9.65 -6.86 6.69
C MET A 149 -10.44 -6.27 7.85
N LEU A 150 -10.48 -4.93 7.90
CA LEU A 150 -11.34 -4.18 8.78
C LEU A 150 -12.17 -3.21 7.94
N ALA A 151 -13.49 -3.23 8.13
CA ALA A 151 -14.36 -2.25 7.49
C ALA A 151 -14.24 -0.94 8.23
N VAL A 152 -14.18 0.13 7.46
CA VAL A 152 -14.22 1.49 7.94
C VAL A 152 -15.35 2.18 7.22
N SER A 153 -16.18 2.91 7.96
CA SER A 153 -17.23 3.72 7.37
C SER A 153 -17.05 5.18 7.75
N THR A 154 -17.11 6.04 6.74
CA THR A 154 -17.23 7.49 6.89
C THR A 154 -18.67 7.99 6.77
N THR A 155 -19.58 7.14 6.32
CA THR A 155 -20.98 7.48 6.02
C THR A 155 -21.99 6.89 7.01
N GLY A 156 -21.51 6.15 8.02
CA GLY A 156 -22.33 5.45 9.01
C GLY A 156 -22.40 3.94 8.76
N SER A 157 -23.02 3.18 9.67
CA SER A 157 -23.01 1.72 9.61
C SER A 157 -23.54 1.20 8.27
N PHE A 158 -22.74 0.43 7.54
CA PHE A 158 -23.19 -0.27 6.34
C PHE A 158 -23.04 -1.78 6.53
N ARG A 159 -23.94 -2.55 5.92
CA ARG A 159 -23.81 -4.01 5.89
C ARG A 159 -22.88 -4.40 4.75
N LEU A 160 -21.86 -5.19 5.06
CA LEU A 160 -21.14 -5.96 4.05
C LEU A 160 -22.02 -7.15 3.69
N ASP A 161 -22.46 -7.23 2.43
CA ASP A 161 -23.38 -8.27 1.96
C ASP A 161 -22.77 -9.68 2.07
N SER A 162 -21.44 -9.77 2.21
CA SER A 162 -20.66 -10.99 2.27
C SER A 162 -20.24 -11.41 3.69
N ILE A 163 -20.56 -10.64 4.74
CA ILE A 163 -20.03 -10.94 6.08
C ILE A 163 -21.06 -10.69 7.18
N GLU A 164 -22.05 -11.58 7.26
CA GLU A 164 -22.76 -11.87 8.51
C GLU A 164 -21.84 -12.69 9.42
N SER A 165 -20.83 -12.05 10.03
CA SER A 165 -20.27 -12.65 11.25
C SER A 165 -21.22 -12.35 12.39
N ASP A 166 -21.81 -13.40 13.00
CA ASP A 166 -22.69 -13.32 14.18
C ASP A 166 -22.09 -12.53 15.37
N ASP A 167 -20.80 -12.19 15.31
CA ASP A 167 -20.04 -11.50 16.34
C ASP A 167 -20.11 -9.96 16.30
N SER A 168 -20.58 -9.35 15.20
CA SER A 168 -20.67 -7.89 15.11
C SER A 168 -21.93 -7.38 15.82
N ARG A 169 -21.74 -6.68 16.95
CA ARG A 169 -22.86 -6.12 17.74
C ARG A 169 -23.16 -4.66 17.49
N GLY A 170 -22.31 -3.96 16.75
CA GLY A 170 -22.51 -2.57 16.41
C GLY A 170 -21.28 -1.90 15.83
N TRP A 171 -21.41 -0.60 15.60
CA TRP A 171 -20.34 0.25 15.10
C TRP A 171 -19.92 1.24 16.18
N ARG A 172 -18.61 1.47 16.32
CA ARG A 172 -18.04 2.41 17.27
C ARG A 172 -17.29 3.50 16.52
N SER A 173 -17.44 4.74 16.99
CA SER A 173 -16.59 5.85 16.53
C SER A 173 -15.11 5.56 16.78
N ASN A 174 -14.28 5.98 15.84
CA ASN A 174 -12.84 5.80 15.87
C ASN A 174 -12.15 6.99 15.19
N SER A 175 -10.82 6.99 15.16
CA SER A 175 -10.02 7.98 14.42
C SER A 175 -8.93 7.28 13.61
N LEU A 176 -8.35 7.98 12.64
CA LEU A 176 -7.26 7.43 11.84
C LEU A 176 -6.03 7.11 12.71
N GLU A 177 -5.75 7.91 13.74
CA GLU A 177 -4.66 7.68 14.68
C GLU A 177 -4.84 6.39 15.46
N LYS A 178 -6.04 6.14 15.99
CA LYS A 178 -6.35 4.91 16.70
C LYS A 178 -6.32 3.70 15.77
N LEU A 179 -6.76 3.85 14.52
CA LEU A 179 -6.60 2.79 13.52
C LEU A 179 -5.13 2.47 13.27
N ALA A 180 -4.28 3.49 13.13
CA ALA A 180 -2.85 3.31 12.90
C ALA A 180 -2.12 2.74 14.14
N ALA A 181 -2.61 3.00 15.35
CA ALA A 181 -1.97 2.55 16.59
C ALA A 181 -2.45 1.16 17.05
N ASP A 182 -3.75 0.89 16.95
CA ASP A 182 -4.38 -0.27 17.61
C ASP A 182 -4.58 -1.45 16.67
N ILE A 183 -4.53 -1.23 15.35
CA ILE A 183 -4.78 -2.27 14.34
C ILE A 183 -3.45 -2.84 13.83
N PRO A 184 -3.31 -4.17 13.74
CA PRO A 184 -2.10 -4.78 13.18
C PRO A 184 -1.81 -4.33 11.74
N GLY A 185 -0.53 -4.11 11.42
CA GLY A 185 -0.11 -3.56 10.12
C GLY A 185 -0.41 -4.45 8.90
N ASP A 186 -0.65 -5.75 9.11
CA ASP A 186 -1.07 -6.71 8.08
C ASP A 186 -2.56 -6.62 7.72
N VAL A 187 -3.35 -5.85 8.49
CA VAL A 187 -4.76 -5.61 8.21
C VAL A 187 -4.92 -4.55 7.11
N LEU A 188 -5.95 -4.74 6.30
CA LEU A 188 -6.34 -3.84 5.23
C LEU A 188 -7.65 -3.15 5.58
N LEU A 189 -7.68 -1.83 5.41
CA LEU A 189 -8.89 -1.06 5.59
C LEU A 189 -9.73 -1.10 4.32
N TYR A 190 -10.98 -1.52 4.48
CA TYR A 190 -12.01 -1.53 3.45
C TYR A 190 -13.01 -0.41 3.74
N VAL A 191 -12.88 0.70 3.02
CA VAL A 191 -13.55 1.96 3.34
C VAL A 191 -14.81 2.11 2.48
N ASP A 192 -16.00 2.20 3.10
CA ASP A 192 -17.28 2.54 2.43
C ASP A 192 -17.59 1.76 1.12
N LYS A 193 -17.07 0.54 0.95
CA LYS A 193 -17.14 -0.23 -0.31
C LYS A 193 -16.54 0.52 -1.52
N ARG A 194 -15.49 1.32 -1.32
CA ARG A 194 -14.89 2.18 -2.36
C ARG A 194 -13.38 2.32 -2.22
N GLY A 195 -12.73 2.61 -3.35
CA GLY A 195 -11.33 3.00 -3.40
C GLY A 195 -10.39 1.81 -3.22
N PRO A 196 -9.08 2.04 -3.32
CA PRO A 196 -8.13 0.98 -3.08
C PRO A 196 -8.18 0.56 -1.62
N LEU A 197 -7.94 -0.73 -1.35
CA LEU A 197 -7.63 -1.18 0.00
C LEU A 197 -6.45 -0.37 0.55
N LEU A 198 -6.57 0.09 1.79
CA LEU A 198 -5.54 0.87 2.47
C LEU A 198 -4.86 -0.02 3.53
N PRO A 199 -3.62 -0.47 3.31
CA PRO A 199 -2.90 -1.25 4.31
C PRO A 199 -2.63 -0.43 5.56
N VAL A 200 -2.90 -0.97 6.75
CA VAL A 200 -2.63 -0.27 8.00
C VAL A 200 -1.14 0.01 8.17
N ARG A 201 -0.25 -0.89 7.69
CA ARG A 201 1.20 -0.60 7.61
C ARG A 201 1.55 0.69 6.88
N ALA A 202 0.75 1.13 5.90
CA ALA A 202 0.99 2.40 5.21
C ALA A 202 0.74 3.58 6.15
N LEU A 203 -0.27 3.47 7.02
CA LEU A 203 -0.57 4.46 8.06
C LEU A 203 0.51 4.54 9.13
N HIS A 204 1.24 3.46 9.42
CA HIS A 204 2.37 3.52 10.36
C HIS A 204 3.49 4.46 9.89
N SER A 205 3.59 4.70 8.58
CA SER A 205 4.54 5.66 8.04
C SER A 205 4.05 7.11 8.12
N PHE A 206 2.80 7.35 8.53
CA PHE A 206 2.24 8.69 8.61
C PHE A 206 2.56 9.31 9.96
N ASN A 207 3.22 10.45 9.92
CA ASN A 207 3.08 11.39 11.02
C ASN A 207 1.72 12.11 10.88
N ILE A 208 0.65 11.49 11.40
CA ILE A 208 -0.73 11.98 11.22
C ILE A 208 -0.91 13.39 11.80
N SER A 209 -0.29 13.69 12.94
CA SER A 209 -0.33 15.01 13.59
C SER A 209 0.29 16.07 12.67
N LEU A 210 1.53 15.85 12.24
CA LEU A 210 2.24 16.75 11.35
C LEU A 210 1.54 16.89 9.99
N PHE A 211 1.06 15.78 9.42
CA PHE A 211 0.31 15.76 8.17
C PHE A 211 -0.95 16.63 8.24
N ARG A 212 -1.71 16.55 9.33
CA ARG A 212 -2.85 17.43 9.60
C ARG A 212 -2.42 18.89 9.67
N MET A 213 -1.36 19.20 10.40
CA MET A 213 -0.87 20.58 10.55
C MET A 213 -0.42 21.21 9.24
N VAL A 214 0.30 20.45 8.40
CA VAL A 214 0.73 20.94 7.07
C VAL A 214 -0.50 21.22 6.20
N ARG A 215 -1.44 20.27 6.14
CA ARG A 215 -2.67 20.40 5.36
C ARG A 215 -3.54 21.58 5.82
N ASP A 216 -3.71 21.75 7.12
CA ASP A 216 -4.56 22.79 7.70
C ASP A 216 -3.92 24.19 7.63
N GLY A 217 -2.73 24.32 7.03
CA GLY A 217 -2.03 25.58 6.88
C GLY A 217 -1.61 26.17 8.22
N CYS A 218 -1.25 25.32 9.19
CA CYS A 218 -0.80 25.78 10.51
C CYS A 218 0.39 26.74 10.37
N PRO A 219 0.47 27.81 11.19
CA PRO A 219 1.59 28.74 11.16
C PRO A 219 2.94 28.03 11.29
N ASN A 220 3.95 28.47 10.51
CA ASN A 220 5.29 27.87 10.49
C ASN A 220 5.90 27.69 11.89
N ALA A 221 5.62 28.59 12.84
CA ALA A 221 6.12 28.48 14.21
C ALA A 221 5.59 27.23 14.94
N GLN A 222 4.30 26.93 14.81
CA GLN A 222 3.69 25.73 15.39
C GLN A 222 4.15 24.48 14.65
N LEU A 223 4.18 24.55 13.31
CA LEU A 223 4.68 23.45 12.49
C LEU A 223 6.12 23.07 12.87
N ARG A 224 6.98 24.07 13.10
CA ARG A 224 8.36 23.88 13.51
C ARG A 224 8.49 23.18 14.85
N GLU A 225 7.65 23.52 15.82
CA GLU A 225 7.65 22.90 17.14
C GLU A 225 7.29 21.41 17.05
N GLU A 226 6.20 21.08 16.36
CA GLU A 226 5.79 19.69 16.14
C GLU A 226 6.81 18.91 15.30
N PHE A 227 7.33 19.54 14.25
CA PHE A 227 8.30 18.93 13.36
C PHE A 227 9.59 18.55 14.09
N ALA A 228 10.03 19.32 15.09
CA ALA A 228 11.29 19.07 15.80
C ALA A 228 11.37 17.65 16.42
N GLY A 229 10.25 17.13 16.94
CA GLY A 229 10.16 15.79 17.53
C GLY A 229 9.78 14.68 16.54
N SER A 230 9.49 15.04 15.29
CA SER A 230 8.81 14.17 14.33
C SER A 230 9.79 13.35 13.49
N LEU A 231 9.38 12.12 13.14
CA LEU A 231 9.99 11.35 12.06
C LEU A 231 9.45 11.86 10.71
N ALA A 232 10.34 12.04 9.75
CA ALA A 232 10.04 12.40 8.37
C ALA A 232 10.93 11.62 7.39
N TYR A 233 10.63 11.73 6.10
CA TYR A 233 11.30 11.00 5.03
C TYR A 233 11.96 11.97 4.06
N GLN A 234 13.28 11.91 3.91
CA GLN A 234 14.04 12.79 3.03
C GLN A 234 14.50 12.03 1.79
N PRO A 235 14.12 12.44 0.57
CA PRO A 235 14.72 11.91 -0.65
C PRO A 235 16.22 12.23 -0.69
N GLU A 236 17.03 11.29 -1.17
CA GLU A 236 18.48 11.49 -1.23
C GLU A 236 18.85 12.66 -2.16
N GLY A 237 19.70 13.56 -1.67
CA GLY A 237 20.14 14.74 -2.42
C GLY A 237 19.14 15.90 -2.48
N GLU A 238 17.95 15.76 -1.86
CA GLU A 238 16.94 16.82 -1.80
C GLU A 238 16.88 17.48 -0.41
N ARG A 239 16.55 18.78 -0.40
CA ARG A 239 16.23 19.54 0.82
C ARG A 239 14.74 19.46 1.22
N ALA A 240 13.97 18.66 0.50
CA ALA A 240 12.58 18.38 0.81
C ALA A 240 12.46 17.23 1.80
N VAL A 241 11.46 17.27 2.68
CA VAL A 241 11.12 16.21 3.61
C VAL A 241 9.62 15.96 3.58
N PHE A 242 9.24 14.70 3.74
CA PHE A 242 7.88 14.22 3.59
C PHE A 242 7.35 13.72 4.93
N THR A 243 6.08 14.01 5.22
CA THR A 243 5.41 13.60 6.47
C THR A 243 4.96 12.14 6.48
N SER A 244 5.01 11.47 5.33
CA SER A 244 4.85 10.02 5.21
C SER A 244 5.61 9.45 4.01
N LEU A 245 5.94 8.16 4.10
CA LEU A 245 6.59 7.43 3.00
C LEU A 245 5.65 7.31 1.79
N LEU A 246 4.35 7.07 2.04
CA LEU A 246 3.35 6.98 0.97
C LEU A 246 3.30 8.26 0.12
N ALA A 247 3.47 9.42 0.76
CA ALA A 247 3.44 10.70 0.08
C ALA A 247 4.72 10.95 -0.74
N LEU A 248 5.89 10.60 -0.19
CA LEU A 248 7.15 10.60 -0.93
C LEU A 248 7.04 9.75 -2.20
N GLU A 249 6.55 8.53 -2.07
CA GLU A 249 6.49 7.57 -3.18
C GLU A 249 5.40 7.90 -4.20
N ALA A 250 4.30 8.52 -3.77
CA ALA A 250 3.29 9.07 -4.67
C ALA A 250 3.86 10.25 -5.50
N SER A 251 4.77 11.04 -4.92
CA SER A 251 5.32 12.25 -5.54
C SER A 251 6.58 11.99 -6.38
N ARG A 252 7.51 11.18 -5.88
CA ARG A 252 8.83 10.91 -6.49
C ARG A 252 8.93 9.52 -7.11
N GLY A 253 7.93 8.68 -6.92
CA GLY A 253 7.92 7.29 -7.39
C GLY A 253 8.41 6.30 -6.35
N ILE A 254 8.00 5.04 -6.51
CA ILE A 254 8.22 3.96 -5.53
C ILE A 254 9.67 3.48 -5.40
N THR A 255 10.57 4.00 -6.25
CA THR A 255 12.00 3.68 -6.26
C THR A 255 12.90 4.83 -5.83
N ALA A 256 12.31 5.97 -5.47
CA ALA A 256 13.08 7.10 -4.98
C ALA A 256 13.90 6.66 -3.76
N ALA A 257 15.22 6.88 -3.79
CA ALA A 257 16.06 6.63 -2.64
C ALA A 257 15.74 7.66 -1.55
N TRP A 258 15.59 7.21 -0.31
CA TRP A 258 15.22 8.06 0.81
C TRP A 258 15.86 7.56 2.11
N ARG A 259 15.92 8.46 3.10
CA ARG A 259 16.34 8.14 4.45
C ARG A 259 15.35 8.68 5.49
N PRO A 260 15.16 7.97 6.62
CA PRO A 260 14.44 8.52 7.75
C PRO A 260 15.26 9.67 8.36
N VAL A 261 14.60 10.76 8.71
CA VAL A 261 15.21 11.92 9.38
C VAL A 261 14.35 12.38 10.54
N HIS A 262 14.98 12.82 11.62
CA HIS A 262 14.27 13.48 12.71
C HIS A 262 14.23 14.98 12.47
N GLY A 263 13.07 15.60 12.59
CA GLY A 263 12.90 16.99 12.18
C GLY A 263 13.79 18.00 12.92
N GLY A 264 14.18 17.72 14.17
CA GLY A 264 15.17 18.53 14.90
C GLY A 264 16.55 18.58 14.24
N GLN A 265 16.98 17.50 13.57
CA GLN A 265 18.25 17.48 12.81
C GLN A 265 18.14 18.35 11.56
N VAL A 266 17.00 18.20 10.88
CA VAL A 266 16.68 18.88 9.63
C VAL A 266 16.53 20.40 9.83
N LEU A 267 15.92 20.82 10.95
CA LEU A 267 15.76 22.23 11.33
C LEU A 267 17.08 22.97 11.61
N ALA A 268 18.17 22.24 11.85
CA ALA A 268 19.49 22.85 11.97
C ALA A 268 20.05 23.29 10.61
N GLU A 269 19.49 22.79 9.50
CA GLU A 269 19.94 23.04 8.13
C GLU A 269 19.14 24.15 7.41
N GLY A 270 18.02 24.60 7.99
CA GLY A 270 17.17 25.66 7.43
C GLY A 270 15.80 25.82 8.09
N GLU A 271 15.00 26.73 7.56
CA GLU A 271 13.59 26.94 7.92
C GLU A 271 12.66 25.98 7.18
N VAL A 272 11.70 25.43 7.92
CA VAL A 272 10.62 24.57 7.41
C VAL A 272 9.54 25.44 6.77
N VAL A 273 9.34 25.26 5.47
CA VAL A 273 8.30 25.91 4.68
C VAL A 273 7.44 24.85 4.01
N ILE A 274 6.12 24.97 4.12
CA ILE A 274 5.18 24.09 3.42
C ILE A 274 5.31 24.35 1.92
N ASP A 275 5.49 23.31 1.11
CA ASP A 275 5.41 23.45 -0.33
C ASP A 275 3.94 23.67 -0.74
N PRO A 276 3.56 24.84 -1.29
CA PRO A 276 2.19 25.08 -1.72
C PRO A 276 1.73 24.17 -2.87
N GLY A 277 2.65 23.50 -3.58
CA GLY A 277 2.34 22.50 -4.60
C GLY A 277 2.18 21.08 -4.06
N TYR A 278 2.63 20.81 -2.83
CA TYR A 278 2.64 19.47 -2.23
C TYR A 278 2.35 19.56 -0.73
N GLU A 279 1.09 19.33 -0.34
CA GLU A 279 0.57 19.47 1.04
C GLU A 279 1.18 18.52 2.10
N HIS A 280 2.16 17.71 1.72
CA HIS A 280 2.87 16.77 2.60
C HIS A 280 4.39 16.93 2.47
N GLU A 281 4.84 17.85 1.62
CA GLU A 281 6.23 18.21 1.42
C GLU A 281 6.53 19.47 2.24
N VAL A 282 7.57 19.37 3.03
CA VAL A 282 8.17 20.48 3.73
C VAL A 282 9.53 20.74 3.10
N ARG A 283 9.82 21.98 2.73
CA ARG A 283 11.09 22.41 2.17
C ARG A 283 11.94 23.10 3.21
N LEU A 284 13.25 22.87 3.15
CA LEU A 284 14.23 23.57 3.97
C LEU A 284 14.82 24.75 3.20
N VAL A 285 14.45 25.95 3.61
CA VAL A 285 15.01 27.20 3.10
C VAL A 285 16.22 27.60 3.97
N PRO A 286 17.35 28.01 3.39
CA PRO A 286 18.52 28.47 4.16
C PRO A 286 18.22 29.62 5.14
#